data_AF-A0A960UD50-F1
#
_entry.id   AF-A0A960UD50-F1
#
_cell.length_a   1.000
_cell.length_b   1.000
_cell.length_c   1.000
_cell.angle_alpha   90.00
_cell.angle_beta   90.00
_cell.angle_gamma   90.00
#
_symmetry.space_group_name_H-M   'P 1'
#
loop_
_entity.id
_entity.type
_entity.pdbx_description
1 polymer ?
#
loop_
_entity_poly.entity_id
_entity_poly.type
_entity_poly.pdbx_seq_one_letter_code
_entity_poly.pdbx_strand_id
1 'polypeptide(L)'
;MAYTYKATIGGEELKIETGNWAKQADGAVVYRIGNLVLLATVCAAEEPREGQDFFPLTCEYVEKMYSVGKFPGGYIKRESKPSEQEILLSRIIDR
;
A
#
# COMPACT_ATOMS: atom_id res chain seq x y z
N MET A 1 -13.61 -5.37 14.77
CA MET A 1 -12.94 -6.57 15.31
C MET A 1 -11.71 -6.84 14.46
N ALA A 2 -10.58 -7.22 15.05
CA ALA A 2 -9.35 -7.45 14.29
C ALA A 2 -9.27 -8.90 13.84
N TYR A 3 -8.89 -9.13 12.58
CA TYR A 3 -8.74 -10.47 12.00
C TYR A 3 -7.29 -10.67 11.56
N THR A 4 -6.80 -11.90 11.70
CA THR A 4 -5.46 -12.29 11.28
C THR A 4 -5.54 -13.60 10.52
N TYR A 5 -5.03 -13.59 9.29
CA TYR A 5 -4.80 -14.77 8.49
C TYR A 5 -3.31 -15.13 8.50
N LYS A 6 -3.01 -16.42 8.51
CA LYS A 6 -1.64 -16.95 8.47
C LYS A 6 -1.52 -18.01 7.39
N ALA A 7 -0.40 -17.99 6.69
CA ALA A 7 -0.02 -18.99 5.69
C ALA A 7 1.50 -19.17 5.67
N THR A 8 1.98 -20.21 4.99
CA THR A 8 3.42 -20.39 4.75
C THR A 8 3.67 -20.25 3.26
N ILE A 9 4.57 -19.33 2.88
CA ILE A 9 4.96 -19.07 1.49
C ILE A 9 6.48 -19.13 1.41
N GLY A 10 7.02 -19.99 0.53
CA GLY A 10 8.47 -20.08 0.33
C GLY A 10 9.28 -20.47 1.58
N GLY A 11 8.64 -21.11 2.56
CA GLY A 11 9.25 -21.45 3.85
C GLY A 11 9.16 -20.34 4.92
N GLU A 12 8.61 -19.17 4.58
CA GLU A 12 8.38 -18.09 5.53
C GLU A 12 6.91 -18.02 5.97
N GLU A 13 6.67 -17.62 7.22
CA GLU A 13 5.32 -17.35 7.73
C GLU A 13 4.82 -16.00 7.16
N LEU A 14 3.77 -16.08 6.35
CA LEU A 14 2.96 -14.96 5.94
C LEU A 14 1.90 -14.67 7.02
N LYS A 15 1.79 -13.40 7.43
CA LYS A 15 0.70 -12.88 8.25
C LYS A 15 -0.01 -11.72 7.55
N ILE A 16 -1.34 -11.78 7.47
CA ILE A 16 -2.18 -10.71 6.96
C ILE A 16 -3.15 -10.27 8.07
N GLU A 17 -3.12 -8.99 8.44
CA GLU A 17 -3.92 -8.42 9.52
C GLU A 17 -4.89 -7.35 8.98
N THR A 18 -6.15 -7.36 9.43
CA THR A 18 -7.13 -6.31 9.11
C THR A 18 -7.92 -5.88 10.36
N GLY A 19 -8.53 -4.68 10.31
CA GLY A 19 -9.38 -4.15 11.38
C GLY A 19 -8.67 -3.34 12.47
N ASN A 20 -7.33 -3.28 12.45
CA ASN A 20 -6.53 -2.49 13.39
C ASN A 20 -6.07 -1.14 12.83
N TRP A 21 -5.76 -1.09 11.54
CA TRP A 21 -5.13 0.06 10.87
C TRP A 21 -6.08 0.68 9.86
N ALA A 22 -5.92 1.99 9.60
CA ALA A 22 -6.65 2.73 8.57
C ALA A 22 -8.16 2.44 8.52
N LYS A 23 -8.82 2.43 9.69
CA LYS A 23 -10.22 1.99 9.86
C LYS A 23 -11.27 2.81 9.09
N GLN A 24 -10.88 3.96 8.54
CA GLN A 24 -11.75 4.80 7.73
C GLN A 24 -11.66 4.49 6.24
N ALA A 25 -10.66 3.71 5.81
CA ALA A 25 -10.63 3.19 4.45
C ALA A 25 -11.67 2.06 4.31
N ASP A 26 -12.21 1.90 3.11
CA ASP A 26 -13.17 0.82 2.81
C ASP A 26 -12.52 -0.56 2.96
N GLY A 27 -11.23 -0.65 2.64
CA GLY A 27 -10.41 -1.83 2.89
C GLY A 27 -9.02 -1.46 3.38
N ALA A 28 -8.52 -2.18 4.38
CA ALA A 28 -7.14 -2.03 4.86
C ALA A 28 -6.57 -3.36 5.35
N VAL A 29 -5.37 -3.70 4.88
CA VAL A 29 -4.62 -4.88 5.31
C VAL A 29 -3.15 -4.53 5.58
N VAL A 30 -2.62 -5.09 6.65
CA VAL A 30 -1.18 -5.12 6.92
C VAL A 30 -0.66 -6.50 6.58
N TYR A 31 0.16 -6.57 5.55
CA TYR A 31 0.85 -7.76 5.09
C TYR A 31 2.25 -7.82 5.71
N ARG A 32 2.63 -8.96 6.27
CA ARG A 32 3.94 -9.21 6.85
C ARG A 32 4.49 -10.55 6.40
N ILE A 33 5.71 -10.55 5.87
CA ILE A 33 6.48 -11.76 5.58
C ILE A 33 7.94 -11.49 5.90
N GLY A 34 8.54 -12.32 6.75
CA GLY A 34 9.86 -12.04 7.32
C GLY A 34 9.91 -10.65 7.97
N ASN A 35 10.82 -9.79 7.47
CA ASN A 35 10.97 -8.40 7.92
C ASN A 35 10.19 -7.38 7.08
N LEU A 36 9.55 -7.80 5.99
CA LEU A 36 8.80 -6.92 5.11
C LEU A 36 7.42 -6.62 5.72
N VAL A 37 7.05 -5.35 5.72
CA VAL A 37 5.73 -4.88 6.18
C VAL A 37 5.15 -3.96 5.11
N LEU A 38 3.95 -4.28 4.65
CA LEU A 38 3.20 -3.47 3.69
C LEU A 38 1.82 -3.14 4.28
N LEU A 39 1.44 -1.86 4.25
CA LEU A 39 0.06 -1.43 4.51
C LEU A 39 -0.58 -1.13 3.15
N ALA A 40 -1.59 -1.90 2.79
CA ALA A 40 -2.41 -1.65 1.60
C ALA A 40 -3.80 -1.16 2.01
N THR A 41 -4.25 -0.09 1.39
CA THR A 41 -5.56 0.54 1.65
C THR A 41 -6.30 0.76 0.34
N VAL A 42 -7.62 0.62 0.37
CA VAL A 42 -8.52 0.89 -0.75
C VAL A 42 -9.61 1.84 -0.27
N CYS A 43 -9.88 2.87 -1.07
CA CYS A 43 -11.01 3.77 -0.90
C CYS A 43 -11.76 3.88 -2.23
N ALA A 44 -13.07 3.72 -2.20
CA ALA A 44 -13.95 3.84 -3.35
C ALA A 44 -15.12 4.77 -3.02
N ALA A 45 -15.51 5.61 -3.98
CA ALA A 45 -16.73 6.39 -3.83
C ALA A 45 -17.94 5.46 -3.91
N GLU A 46 -18.95 5.68 -3.07
CA GLU A 46 -20.21 4.92 -3.12
C GLU A 46 -20.96 5.16 -4.43
N GLU A 47 -20.86 6.39 -4.97
CA GLU A 47 -21.51 6.81 -6.20
C GLU A 47 -20.49 7.37 -7.21
N PRO A 48 -20.68 7.11 -8.52
CA PRO A 48 -19.85 7.71 -9.56
C PRO A 48 -20.08 9.22 -9.65
N ARG A 49 -19.09 9.96 -10.14
CA ARG A 49 -19.24 11.41 -10.36
C ARG A 49 -20.17 11.68 -11.55
N GLU A 50 -20.95 12.75 -11.49
CA GLU A 50 -21.77 13.19 -12.62
C GLU A 50 -20.90 13.40 -13.88
N GLY A 51 -21.36 12.89 -15.02
CA GLY A 51 -20.66 13.02 -16.30
C GLY A 51 -19.41 12.15 -16.46
N GLN A 52 -19.16 11.20 -15.56
CA GLN A 52 -18.02 10.30 -15.65
C GLN A 52 -18.19 9.27 -16.79
N ASP A 53 -17.24 9.27 -17.73
CA ASP A 53 -17.25 8.46 -18.95
C ASP A 53 -16.17 7.36 -18.98
N PHE A 54 -15.31 7.29 -17.96
CA PHE A 54 -14.29 6.26 -17.77
C PHE A 54 -14.22 5.77 -16.31
N PHE A 55 -13.45 4.70 -16.07
CA PHE A 55 -13.19 4.20 -14.72
C PHE A 55 -11.89 4.82 -14.14
N PRO A 56 -11.99 5.74 -13.16
CA PRO A 56 -10.85 6.43 -12.57
C PRO A 56 -10.23 5.57 -11.46
N LEU A 57 -9.47 4.55 -11.87
CA LEU A 57 -8.61 3.81 -10.95
C LEU A 57 -7.27 4.52 -10.82
N THR A 58 -6.82 4.69 -9.58
CA THR A 58 -5.47 5.15 -9.26
C THR A 58 -4.83 4.14 -8.31
N CYS A 59 -3.69 3.59 -8.72
CA CYS A 59 -2.85 2.77 -7.87
C CYS A 59 -1.56 3.54 -7.54
N GLU A 60 -1.24 3.64 -6.24
CA GLU A 60 -0.03 4.28 -5.76
C GLU A 60 0.75 3.31 -4.86
N TYR A 61 1.99 3.02 -5.26
CA TYR A 61 2.98 2.35 -4.43
C TYR A 61 4.01 3.35 -3.96
N VAL A 62 4.24 3.41 -2.64
CA VAL A 62 5.22 4.32 -2.03
C VAL A 62 6.12 3.54 -1.08
N GLU A 63 7.43 3.65 -1.27
CA GLU A 63 8.43 3.10 -0.38
C GLU A 63 8.94 4.20 0.56
N LYS A 64 8.83 3.96 1.87
CA LYS A 64 9.26 4.93 2.87
C LYS A 64 10.71 4.67 3.25
N MET A 65 11.55 5.71 3.29
CA MET A 65 12.98 5.53 3.58
C MET A 65 13.24 5.01 5.00
N TYR A 66 12.30 5.27 5.93
CA TYR A 66 12.36 4.69 7.27
C TYR A 66 12.22 3.17 7.28
N SER A 67 11.66 2.54 6.25
CA SER A 67 11.53 1.08 6.16
C SER A 67 12.89 0.37 6.13
N VAL A 68 13.93 1.06 5.67
CA VAL A 68 15.32 0.61 5.65
C VAL A 68 16.21 1.40 6.61
N GLY A 69 15.62 2.15 7.54
CA GLY A 69 16.36 2.92 8.56
C GLY A 69 17.17 4.09 8.01
N LYS A 70 16.77 4.66 6.86
CA LYS A 70 17.49 5.79 6.23
C LYS A 70 16.66 7.06 6.27
N PHE A 71 17.35 8.21 6.33
CA PHE A 71 16.75 9.51 6.10
C PHE A 71 16.66 9.80 4.60
N PRO A 72 15.60 10.47 4.12
CA PRO A 72 15.54 10.91 2.74
C PRO A 72 16.73 11.81 2.38
N GLY A 73 17.37 11.51 1.24
CA GLY A 73 18.43 12.33 0.67
C GLY A 73 17.92 13.70 0.18
N GLY A 74 18.83 14.60 -0.15
CA GLY A 74 18.50 15.94 -0.69
C GLY A 74 18.26 17.02 0.38
N TYR A 75 17.89 18.22 -0.07
CA TYR A 75 17.72 19.41 0.77
C TYR A 75 16.44 19.36 1.62
N ILE A 76 15.34 18.87 1.04
CA ILE A 76 14.00 18.87 1.68
C ILE A 76 13.86 17.77 2.75
N LYS A 77 14.74 16.76 2.75
CA LYS A 77 14.75 15.63 3.72
C LYS A 77 13.39 14.91 3.86
N ARG A 78 12.63 14.84 2.77
CA ARG A 78 11.31 14.19 2.70
C ARG A 78 11.14 13.45 1.38
N GLU A 79 10.43 12.33 1.39
CA GLU A 79 9.97 11.67 0.17
C GLU A 79 9.04 12.60 -0.61
N SER A 80 9.25 12.71 -1.92
CA SER A 80 8.51 13.65 -2.77
C SER A 80 7.89 12.93 -3.96
N LYS A 81 8.40 13.18 -5.17
CA LYS A 81 7.93 12.52 -6.38
C LYS A 81 8.28 11.03 -6.32
N PRO A 82 7.36 10.15 -6.78
CA PRO A 82 7.65 8.74 -6.95
C PRO A 82 8.90 8.53 -7.81
N SER A 83 9.75 7.62 -7.39
CA SER A 83 10.86 7.09 -8.16
C SER A 83 10.37 6.25 -9.35
N GLU A 84 11.26 5.98 -10.30
CA GLU A 84 10.95 5.09 -11.43
C GLU A 84 10.46 3.71 -10.95
N GLN A 85 11.09 3.15 -9.92
CA GLN A 85 10.70 1.87 -9.34
C GLN A 85 9.29 1.92 -8.74
N GLU A 86 8.95 2.98 -8.00
CA GLU A 86 7.60 3.16 -7.44
C GLU A 86 6.54 3.30 -8.54
N ILE A 87 6.86 3.99 -9.64
CA ILE A 87 5.98 4.11 -10.81
C ILE A 87 5.78 2.75 -11.46
N LEU A 88 6.85 1.98 -11.68
CA LEU A 88 6.77 0.65 -12.30
C LEU A 88 5.97 -0.32 -11.43
N LEU A 89 6.17 -0.33 -10.12
CA LEU A 89 5.41 -1.16 -9.18
C LEU A 89 3.93 -0.76 -9.14
N SER A 90 3.63 0.54 -9.13
CA SER A 90 2.25 1.04 -9.22
C SER A 90 1.55 0.52 -10.47
N ARG A 91 2.24 0.54 -11.62
CA ARG A 91 1.72 0.00 -12.89
C ARG A 91 1.59 -1.52 -12.91
N ILE A 92 2.39 -2.25 -12.13
CA ILE A 92 2.24 -3.71 -12.00
C ILE A 92 1.00 -4.05 -11.17
N ILE A 93 0.69 -3.26 -10.15
CA ILE A 93 -0.51 -3.44 -9.31
C ILE A 93 -1.78 -3.09 -10.08
N ASP A 94 -1.73 -2.05 -10.91
CA ASP A 94 -2.85 -1.58 -11.74
C ASP A 94 -3.24 -2.54 -12.88
N ARG A 95 -2.34 -3.44 -13.29
CA ARG A 95 -2.50 -4.35 -14.45
C ARG A 95 -2.95 -5.74 -14.05
#